data_AF-A0A6A5HPE9-F1
#
_entry.id   AF-A0A6A5HPE9-F1
#
_cell.length_a   1.000
_cell.length_b   1.000
_cell.length_c   1.000
_cell.angle_alpha   90.00
_cell.angle_beta   90.00
_cell.angle_gamma   90.00
#
_symmetry.space_group_name_H-M   'P 1'
#
loop_
_entity.id
_entity.type
_entity.pdbx_description
1 polymer ?
#
loop_
_entity_poly.entity_id
_entity_poly.type
_entity_poly.pdbx_seq_one_letter_code
_entity_poly.pdbx_strand_id
1 'polypeptide(L)'
;MGVLYRASNEKLAEQLRNIYESPKNSIKMPVFTVESTFYNRYLQLAIEQTPSLNRIQELYFSMVPRLVGVNNSLTSLVFRKISASSERNWPLLRRAIVDGITAGQLNGVLGEEMRKQLSNVQLHTLGTSEREQYTALVQKLVAVWIEFSQFTEERMRRLQRKLSPSQISECALLLTRIGEQQKAYELLELLLDENASSGEEATVYPKGHARPWAMAELFEDALRKKDTYGAALCLEILSLTANRAKLEPLVNRMVEKCNVNQEQARILQGFVRLRPQ
;
A
#
# COMPACT_ATOMS: atom_id res chain seq x y z
N MET A 1 3.06 -24.35 -22.82
CA MET A 1 3.34 -23.11 -22.07
C MET A 1 4.24 -23.30 -20.84
N GLY A 2 3.98 -24.26 -19.93
CA GLY A 2 4.82 -24.44 -18.73
C GLY A 2 6.31 -24.65 -18.97
N VAL A 3 6.66 -25.50 -19.95
CA VAL A 3 8.05 -25.72 -20.37
C VAL A 3 8.68 -24.44 -20.92
N LEU A 4 7.94 -23.71 -21.76
CA LEU A 4 8.42 -22.47 -22.38
C LEU A 4 8.68 -21.36 -21.35
N TYR A 5 7.81 -21.25 -20.33
CA TYR A 5 8.01 -20.34 -19.20
C TYR A 5 9.32 -20.66 -18.47
N ARG A 6 9.54 -21.94 -18.10
CA ARG A 6 10.77 -22.37 -17.41
C ARG A 6 12.04 -22.20 -18.25
N ALA A 7 11.92 -22.33 -19.57
CA ALA A 7 13.01 -22.13 -20.51
C ALA A 7 13.19 -20.66 -20.92
N SER A 8 12.37 -19.74 -20.38
CA SER A 8 12.36 -18.32 -20.72
C SER A 8 12.29 -18.04 -22.23
N ASN A 9 11.58 -18.88 -22.99
CA ASN A 9 11.56 -18.79 -24.46
C ASN A 9 10.29 -18.07 -24.95
N GLU A 10 10.37 -16.74 -25.03
CA GLU A 10 9.27 -15.87 -25.46
C GLU A 10 8.83 -16.12 -26.90
N LYS A 11 9.78 -16.29 -27.83
CA LYS A 11 9.47 -16.50 -29.26
C LYS A 11 8.59 -17.72 -29.48
N LEU A 12 8.94 -18.85 -28.85
CA LEU A 12 8.12 -20.06 -28.94
C LEU A 12 6.79 -19.91 -28.21
N ALA A 13 6.74 -19.11 -27.13
CA ALA A 13 5.51 -18.84 -26.41
C ALA A 13 4.52 -18.02 -27.26
N GLU A 14 5.00 -17.01 -27.99
CA GLU A 14 4.20 -16.24 -28.95
C GLU A 14 3.72 -17.09 -30.11
N GLN A 15 4.59 -17.93 -30.69
CA GLN A 15 4.18 -18.87 -31.75
C GLN A 15 3.09 -19.82 -31.26
N LEU A 16 3.24 -20.37 -30.06
CA LEU A 16 2.25 -21.26 -29.46
C LEU A 16 0.92 -20.53 -29.23
N ARG A 17 0.94 -19.28 -28.76
CA ARG A 17 -0.25 -18.45 -28.63
C ARG A 17 -0.94 -18.23 -29.98
N ASN A 18 -0.18 -17.86 -31.01
CA ASN A 18 -0.72 -17.62 -32.36
C ASN A 18 -1.38 -18.87 -32.96
N ILE A 19 -0.84 -20.06 -32.67
CA ILE A 19 -1.45 -21.33 -33.10
C ILE A 19 -2.83 -21.52 -32.45
N TYR A 20 -2.97 -21.25 -31.15
CA TYR A 20 -4.25 -21.40 -30.47
C TYR A 20 -5.28 -20.34 -30.85
N GLU A 21 -4.84 -19.09 -31.06
CA GLU A 21 -5.69 -17.98 -31.48
C GLU A 21 -6.08 -18.05 -32.96
N SER A 22 -5.36 -18.83 -33.78
CA SER A 22 -5.64 -18.98 -35.20
C SER A 22 -7.08 -19.43 -35.46
N PRO A 23 -7.81 -18.77 -36.39
CA PRO A 23 -9.15 -19.21 -36.79
C PRO A 23 -9.11 -20.57 -37.51
N LYS A 24 -7.94 -20.97 -38.04
CA LYS A 24 -7.74 -22.26 -38.72
C LYS A 24 -7.55 -23.42 -37.74
N ASN A 25 -7.32 -23.14 -36.46
CA ASN A 25 -7.13 -24.18 -35.47
C ASN A 25 -8.49 -24.71 -34.97
N SER A 26 -8.76 -25.99 -35.21
CA SER A 26 -9.98 -26.68 -34.79
C SER A 26 -9.95 -27.11 -33.32
N ILE A 27 -8.77 -27.19 -32.69
CA ILE A 27 -8.60 -27.61 -31.30
C ILE A 27 -8.45 -26.37 -30.42
N LYS A 28 -9.53 -25.97 -29.76
CA LYS A 28 -9.52 -24.85 -28.81
C LYS A 28 -9.17 -25.35 -27.40
N MET A 29 -8.55 -24.47 -26.62
CA MET A 29 -8.27 -24.77 -25.22
C MET A 29 -9.59 -24.89 -24.45
N PRO A 30 -9.71 -25.87 -23.53
CA PRO A 30 -10.82 -25.90 -22.60
C PRO A 30 -10.88 -24.58 -21.81
N VAL A 31 -12.03 -23.93 -21.89
CA VAL A 31 -12.28 -22.63 -21.28
C VAL A 31 -12.12 -22.73 -19.75
N PHE A 32 -11.74 -21.61 -19.12
CA PHE A 32 -11.62 -21.40 -17.68
C PHE A 32 -10.47 -22.09 -16.94
N THR A 33 -10.13 -23.35 -17.24
CA THR A 33 -9.09 -24.08 -16.51
C THR A 33 -7.74 -24.06 -17.23
N VAL A 34 -7.67 -24.72 -18.38
CA VAL A 34 -6.45 -24.84 -19.18
C VAL A 34 -6.10 -23.51 -19.81
N GLU A 35 -7.10 -22.80 -20.33
CA GLU A 35 -6.94 -21.48 -20.95
C GLU A 35 -6.38 -20.45 -19.97
N SER A 36 -6.96 -20.33 -18.77
CA SER A 36 -6.48 -19.40 -17.74
C SER A 36 -5.05 -19.71 -17.32
N THR A 37 -4.73 -20.99 -17.10
CA THR A 37 -3.37 -21.42 -16.73
C THR A 37 -2.36 -21.13 -17.86
N PHE A 38 -2.77 -21.32 -19.11
CA PHE A 38 -1.95 -21.03 -20.28
C PHE A 38 -1.64 -19.54 -20.38
N TYR A 39 -2.68 -18.70 -20.40
CA TYR A 39 -2.53 -17.25 -20.54
C TYR A 39 -1.82 -16.63 -19.34
N ASN A 40 -2.03 -17.16 -18.12
CA ASN A 40 -1.33 -16.69 -16.94
C ASN A 40 0.18 -16.88 -17.05
N ARG A 41 0.62 -18.06 -17.49
CA ARG A 41 2.06 -18.35 -17.69
C ARG A 41 2.65 -17.56 -18.86
N TYR A 42 1.89 -17.41 -19.95
CA TYR A 42 2.30 -16.57 -21.07
C TYR A 42 2.48 -15.11 -20.63
N LEU A 43 1.49 -14.55 -19.93
CA LEU A 43 1.51 -13.16 -19.48
C LEU A 43 2.68 -12.90 -18.53
N GLN A 44 2.93 -13.81 -17.57
CA GLN A 44 4.09 -13.69 -16.69
C GLN A 44 5.41 -13.72 -17.48
N LEU A 45 5.57 -14.64 -18.43
CA LEU A 45 6.77 -14.67 -19.28
C LEU A 45 6.95 -13.38 -20.08
N ALA A 46 5.89 -12.93 -20.74
CA ALA A 46 5.93 -11.72 -21.57
C ALA A 46 6.27 -10.49 -20.74
N ILE A 47 5.69 -10.33 -19.55
CA ILE A 47 6.01 -9.24 -18.63
C ILE A 47 7.45 -9.35 -18.12
N GLU A 48 7.93 -10.55 -17.79
CA GLU A 48 9.32 -10.77 -17.36
C GLU A 48 10.33 -10.32 -18.42
N GLN A 49 10.07 -10.61 -19.70
CA GLN A 49 10.95 -10.25 -20.80
C GLN A 49 10.77 -8.81 -21.30
N THR A 50 9.62 -8.20 -21.05
CA THR A 50 9.34 -6.83 -21.49
C THR A 50 9.98 -5.80 -20.54
N PRO A 51 10.82 -4.87 -21.04
CA PRO A 51 11.33 -3.76 -20.24
C PRO A 51 10.37 -2.55 -20.20
N SER A 52 9.58 -2.33 -21.27
CA SER A 52 8.70 -1.16 -21.38
C SER A 52 7.43 -1.30 -20.54
N LEU A 53 7.15 -0.33 -19.67
CA LEU A 53 5.92 -0.34 -18.88
C LEU A 53 4.66 -0.16 -19.74
N ASN A 54 4.73 0.58 -20.85
CA ASN A 54 3.60 0.76 -21.76
C ASN A 54 3.19 -0.58 -22.39
N ARG A 55 4.17 -1.38 -22.81
CA ARG A 55 3.88 -2.71 -23.35
C ARG A 55 3.33 -3.66 -22.29
N ILE A 56 3.86 -3.59 -21.05
CA ILE A 56 3.29 -4.34 -19.92
C ILE A 56 1.84 -3.92 -19.66
N GLN A 57 1.52 -2.62 -19.75
CA GLN A 57 0.17 -2.12 -19.59
C GLN A 57 -0.79 -2.70 -20.62
N GLU A 58 -0.43 -2.68 -21.91
CA GLU A 58 -1.25 -3.26 -22.98
C GLU A 58 -1.51 -4.76 -22.76
N LEU A 59 -0.46 -5.51 -22.43
CA LEU A 59 -0.56 -6.95 -22.16
C LEU A 59 -1.44 -7.23 -20.94
N TYR A 60 -1.25 -6.49 -19.85
CA TYR A 60 -2.04 -6.66 -18.64
C TYR A 60 -3.51 -6.31 -18.87
N PHE A 61 -3.81 -5.18 -19.53
CA PHE A 61 -5.18 -4.70 -19.75
C PHE A 61 -5.98 -5.58 -20.72
N SER A 62 -5.30 -6.18 -21.70
CA SER A 62 -5.94 -7.09 -22.66
C SER A 62 -6.29 -8.46 -22.07
N MET A 63 -5.58 -8.89 -21.02
CA MET A 63 -5.72 -10.23 -20.46
C MET A 63 -6.40 -10.28 -19.08
N VAL A 64 -6.22 -9.27 -18.23
CA VAL A 64 -6.71 -9.26 -16.84
C VAL A 64 -7.98 -8.39 -16.71
N PRO A 65 -9.06 -8.88 -16.06
CA PRO A 65 -9.21 -10.18 -15.40
C PRO A 65 -9.81 -11.29 -16.30
N ARG A 66 -10.10 -10.98 -17.58
CA ARG A 66 -10.95 -11.81 -18.45
C ARG A 66 -10.34 -13.17 -18.79
N LEU A 67 -9.11 -13.18 -19.29
CA LEU A 67 -8.39 -14.40 -19.67
C LEU A 67 -7.56 -14.94 -18.51
N VAL A 68 -7.13 -14.04 -17.63
CA VAL A 68 -6.24 -14.35 -16.51
C VAL A 68 -6.81 -13.73 -15.24
N GLY A 69 -7.08 -14.58 -14.24
CA GLY A 69 -7.45 -14.12 -12.91
C GLY A 69 -6.31 -13.38 -12.21
N VAL A 70 -6.67 -12.46 -11.32
CA VAL A 70 -5.71 -11.73 -10.47
C VAL A 70 -5.09 -12.71 -9.47
N ASN A 71 -3.76 -12.73 -9.39
CA ASN A 71 -3.06 -13.59 -8.45
C ASN A 71 -1.76 -12.95 -7.96
N ASN A 72 -1.21 -13.51 -6.88
CA ASN A 72 -0.11 -12.87 -6.17
C ASN A 72 1.20 -12.82 -6.95
N SER A 73 1.49 -13.84 -7.75
CA SER A 73 2.71 -13.87 -8.57
C SER A 73 2.67 -12.79 -9.65
N LEU A 74 1.54 -12.66 -10.35
CA LEU A 74 1.38 -11.68 -11.42
C LEU A 74 1.39 -10.26 -10.87
N THR A 75 0.63 -9.97 -9.82
CA THR A 75 0.59 -8.64 -9.20
C THR A 75 1.96 -8.24 -8.66
N SER A 76 2.67 -9.15 -7.97
CA SER A 76 4.03 -8.89 -7.47
C SER A 76 5.02 -8.63 -8.61
N LEU A 77 4.92 -9.39 -9.72
CA LEU A 77 5.74 -9.19 -10.90
C LEU A 77 5.53 -7.79 -11.50
N VAL A 78 4.28 -7.34 -11.63
CA VAL A 78 3.95 -5.99 -12.13
C VAL A 78 4.51 -4.91 -11.20
N PHE A 79 4.31 -5.01 -9.88
CA PHE A 79 4.86 -4.03 -8.93
C PHE A 79 6.39 -4.00 -8.94
N ARG A 80 7.04 -5.16 -9.09
CA ARG A 80 8.50 -5.23 -9.26
C ARG A 80 8.96 -4.52 -10.52
N LYS A 81 8.26 -4.69 -11.64
CA LYS A 81 8.56 -4.00 -12.90
C LYS A 81 8.37 -2.49 -12.79
N ILE A 82 7.28 -2.04 -12.15
CA ILE A 82 7.03 -0.61 -11.89
C ILE A 82 8.15 -0.03 -11.00
N SER A 83 8.54 -0.74 -9.94
CA SER A 83 9.57 -0.26 -8.99
C SER A 83 10.96 -0.20 -9.59
N ALA A 84 11.29 -1.13 -10.50
CA ALA A 84 12.60 -1.18 -11.15
C ALA A 84 12.73 -0.18 -12.31
N SER A 85 11.61 0.32 -12.83
CA SER A 85 11.56 1.23 -13.95
C SER A 85 11.71 2.69 -13.49
N SER A 86 12.44 3.49 -14.26
CA SER A 86 12.43 4.95 -14.12
C SER A 86 11.19 5.59 -14.75
N GLU A 87 10.56 4.90 -15.71
CA GLU A 87 9.30 5.31 -16.32
C GLU A 87 8.16 5.20 -15.32
N ARG A 88 7.24 6.17 -15.36
CA ARG A 88 6.00 6.14 -14.58
C ARG A 88 4.88 5.62 -15.45
N ASN A 89 4.11 4.69 -14.91
CA ASN A 89 2.89 4.24 -15.55
C ASN A 89 1.76 4.17 -14.52
N TRP A 90 1.15 5.33 -14.28
CA TRP A 90 0.00 5.46 -13.37
C TRP A 90 -1.18 4.57 -13.78
N PRO A 91 -1.59 4.49 -15.07
CA PRO A 91 -2.68 3.61 -15.47
C PRO A 91 -2.46 2.15 -15.08
N LEU A 92 -1.25 1.61 -15.32
CA LEU A 92 -0.89 0.25 -14.94
C LEU A 92 -0.92 0.06 -13.43
N LEU A 93 -0.27 0.96 -12.67
CA LEU A 93 -0.26 0.89 -11.21
C LEU A 93 -1.67 0.90 -10.62
N ARG A 94 -2.47 1.89 -11.03
CA ARG A 94 -3.86 2.04 -10.61
C ARG A 94 -4.65 0.78 -10.92
N ARG A 95 -4.54 0.24 -12.13
CA ARG A 95 -5.29 -0.95 -12.53
C ARG A 95 -4.89 -2.17 -11.71
N ALA A 96 -3.59 -2.40 -11.50
CA ALA A 96 -3.10 -3.52 -10.71
C ALA A 96 -3.60 -3.48 -9.25
N ILE A 97 -3.67 -2.29 -8.63
CA ILE A 97 -4.22 -2.12 -7.28
C ILE A 97 -5.73 -2.34 -7.27
N VAL A 98 -6.48 -1.74 -8.21
CA VAL A 98 -7.94 -1.91 -8.30
C VAL A 98 -8.32 -3.38 -8.49
N ASP A 99 -7.61 -4.09 -9.37
CA ASP A 99 -7.82 -5.51 -9.60
C ASP A 99 -7.49 -6.33 -8.35
N GLY A 100 -6.43 -5.97 -7.62
CA GLY A 100 -6.09 -6.58 -6.34
C GLY A 100 -7.16 -6.37 -5.25
N ILE A 101 -7.72 -5.16 -5.16
CA ILE A 101 -8.86 -4.84 -4.27
C ILE A 101 -10.05 -5.73 -4.63
N THR A 102 -10.45 -5.75 -5.90
CA THR A 102 -11.61 -6.52 -6.37
C THR A 102 -11.41 -8.03 -6.16
N ALA A 103 -10.18 -8.52 -6.24
CA ALA A 103 -9.83 -9.92 -5.98
C ALA A 103 -9.64 -10.26 -4.49
N GLY A 104 -9.85 -9.31 -3.58
CA GLY A 104 -9.68 -9.52 -2.14
C GLY A 104 -8.23 -9.68 -1.67
N GLN A 105 -7.24 -9.28 -2.49
CA GLN A 105 -5.80 -9.42 -2.22
C GLN A 105 -5.22 -8.26 -1.40
N LEU A 106 -5.99 -7.75 -0.44
CA LEU A 106 -5.65 -6.56 0.34
C LEU A 106 -4.83 -6.84 1.60
N ASN A 107 -4.68 -8.12 1.97
CA ASN A 107 -4.00 -8.54 3.18
C ASN A 107 -2.62 -9.15 2.89
N GLY A 108 -1.74 -9.14 3.88
CA GLY A 108 -0.39 -9.71 3.77
C GLY A 108 0.54 -8.89 2.87
N VAL A 109 1.51 -9.58 2.25
CA VAL A 109 2.63 -8.97 1.50
C VAL A 109 2.16 -8.07 0.35
N LEU A 110 1.10 -8.47 -0.36
CA LEU A 110 0.59 -7.65 -1.47
C LEU A 110 -0.04 -6.35 -1.00
N GLY A 111 -0.83 -6.39 0.08
CA GLY A 111 -1.43 -5.18 0.64
C GLY A 111 -0.38 -4.17 1.09
N GLU A 112 0.71 -4.66 1.68
CA GLU A 112 1.87 -3.83 2.00
C GLU A 112 2.52 -3.24 0.76
N GLU A 113 2.76 -4.05 -0.27
CA GLU A 113 3.34 -3.56 -1.51
C GLU A 113 2.42 -2.51 -2.18
N MET A 114 1.09 -2.68 -2.15
CA MET A 114 0.15 -1.67 -2.66
C MET A 114 0.30 -0.32 -1.94
N ARG A 115 0.36 -0.32 -0.60
CA ARG A 115 0.55 0.94 0.18
C ARG A 115 1.90 1.58 -0.11
N LYS A 116 2.95 0.76 -0.22
CA LYS A 116 4.30 1.22 -0.56
C LYS A 116 4.33 1.85 -1.96
N GLN A 117 3.74 1.20 -2.95
CA GLN A 117 3.65 1.73 -4.31
C GLN A 117 2.89 3.07 -4.32
N LEU A 118 1.75 3.18 -3.64
CA LEU A 118 1.00 4.44 -3.53
C LEU A 118 1.81 5.54 -2.82
N SER A 119 2.54 5.19 -1.76
CA SER A 119 3.40 6.14 -1.03
C SER A 119 4.52 6.69 -1.94
N ASN A 120 5.04 5.87 -2.85
CA ASN A 120 6.07 6.29 -3.81
C ASN A 120 5.55 7.11 -4.99
N VAL A 121 4.24 7.19 -5.22
CA VAL A 121 3.66 8.01 -6.29
C VAL A 121 3.99 9.48 -6.04
N GLN A 122 4.59 10.16 -7.01
CA GLN A 122 4.89 11.58 -6.89
C GLN A 122 3.70 12.40 -7.42
N LEU A 123 2.83 12.85 -6.51
CA LEU A 123 1.58 13.53 -6.86
C LEU A 123 1.76 14.76 -7.75
N HIS A 124 2.87 15.48 -7.62
CA HIS A 124 3.14 16.68 -8.40
C HIS A 124 3.26 16.40 -9.91
N THR A 125 3.61 15.18 -10.32
CA THR A 125 3.70 14.81 -11.75
C THR A 125 2.41 14.27 -12.33
N LEU A 126 1.41 13.99 -11.50
CA LEU A 126 0.11 13.54 -11.96
C LEU A 126 -0.70 14.73 -12.48
N GLY A 127 -1.42 14.52 -13.59
CA GLY A 127 -2.43 15.46 -14.06
C GLY A 127 -3.64 15.54 -13.10
N THR A 128 -4.50 16.53 -13.26
CA THR A 128 -5.67 16.74 -12.38
C THR A 128 -6.56 15.50 -12.26
N SER A 129 -6.94 14.90 -13.39
CA SER A 129 -7.76 13.68 -13.38
C SER A 129 -7.06 12.49 -12.71
N GLU A 130 -5.75 12.36 -12.88
CA GLU A 130 -4.99 11.29 -12.24
C GLU A 130 -4.89 11.48 -10.73
N ARG A 131 -4.79 12.73 -10.26
CA ARG A 131 -4.83 13.05 -8.83
C ARG A 131 -6.18 12.71 -8.22
N GLU A 132 -7.29 13.01 -8.89
CA GLU A 132 -8.63 12.61 -8.44
C GLU A 132 -8.75 11.08 -8.35
N GLN A 133 -8.24 10.36 -9.36
CA GLN A 133 -8.21 8.90 -9.33
C GLN A 133 -7.35 8.36 -8.19
N TYR A 134 -6.20 9.00 -7.90
CA TYR A 134 -5.35 8.64 -6.77
C TYR A 134 -6.09 8.84 -5.45
N THR A 135 -6.73 9.99 -5.26
CA THR A 135 -7.52 10.31 -4.07
C THR A 135 -8.62 9.27 -3.84
N ALA A 136 -9.42 8.99 -4.87
CA ALA A 136 -10.49 8.00 -4.78
C ALA A 136 -9.97 6.58 -4.48
N LEU A 137 -8.81 6.22 -5.05
CA LEU A 137 -8.20 4.92 -4.81
C LEU A 137 -7.71 4.78 -3.36
N VAL A 138 -7.04 5.81 -2.83
CA VAL A 138 -6.58 5.84 -1.42
C VAL A 138 -7.77 5.74 -0.47
N GLN A 139 -8.80 6.56 -0.67
CA GLN A 139 -10.01 6.54 0.16
C GLN A 139 -10.65 5.14 0.18
N LYS A 140 -10.83 4.53 -0.99
CA LYS A 140 -11.41 3.19 -1.11
C LYS A 140 -10.57 2.14 -0.37
N LEU A 141 -9.26 2.16 -0.56
CA LEU A 141 -8.33 1.19 -0.01
C LEU A 141 -8.25 1.28 1.52
N VAL A 142 -8.20 2.50 2.07
CA VAL A 142 -8.23 2.71 3.53
C VAL A 142 -9.58 2.30 4.12
N ALA A 143 -10.69 2.70 3.49
CA ALA A 143 -12.04 2.35 3.96
C ALA A 143 -12.23 0.83 4.06
N VAL A 144 -11.80 0.07 3.06
CA VAL A 144 -11.91 -1.40 3.06
C VAL A 144 -11.14 -2.04 4.21
N TRP A 145 -9.94 -1.54 4.56
CA TRP A 145 -9.20 -2.08 5.71
C TRP A 145 -9.84 -1.72 7.05
N ILE A 146 -10.36 -0.50 7.20
CA ILE A 146 -11.09 -0.10 8.40
C ILE A 146 -12.33 -0.99 8.57
N GLU A 147 -13.10 -1.19 7.51
CA GLU A 147 -14.29 -2.05 7.50
C GLU A 147 -13.94 -3.49 7.92
N PHE A 148 -12.91 -4.09 7.31
CA PHE A 148 -12.48 -5.44 7.70
C PHE A 148 -11.99 -5.52 9.15
N SER A 149 -11.45 -4.44 9.72
CA SER A 149 -11.02 -4.42 11.12
C SER A 149 -12.19 -4.41 12.10
N GLN A 150 -13.36 -3.93 11.67
CA GLN A 150 -14.56 -3.72 12.48
C GLN A 150 -15.53 -4.91 12.45
N PHE A 151 -15.23 -6.00 11.75
CA PHE A 151 -16.05 -7.23 11.77
C PHE A 151 -15.92 -7.99 13.10
N THR A 152 -16.37 -7.40 14.20
CA THR A 152 -16.27 -7.93 15.57
C THR A 152 -17.42 -8.86 15.96
N GLU A 153 -18.57 -8.74 15.27
CA GLU A 153 -19.75 -9.58 15.45
C GLU A 153 -19.46 -11.07 15.24
N GLU A 154 -20.00 -11.94 16.09
CA GLU A 154 -19.67 -13.38 16.13
C GLU A 154 -19.78 -14.10 14.76
N ARG A 155 -20.81 -13.75 13.95
CA ARG A 155 -21.02 -14.33 12.61
C ARG A 155 -19.97 -13.90 11.58
N MET A 156 -19.43 -12.69 11.74
CA MET A 156 -18.50 -12.05 10.81
C MET A 156 -17.07 -12.03 11.33
N ARG A 157 -16.83 -12.42 12.60
CA ARG A 157 -15.53 -12.41 13.28
C ARG A 157 -14.43 -13.17 12.52
N ARG A 158 -14.78 -14.24 11.80
CA ARG A 158 -13.85 -14.98 10.92
C ARG A 158 -13.29 -14.14 9.76
N LEU A 159 -14.01 -13.09 9.35
CA LEU A 159 -13.63 -12.16 8.30
C LEU A 159 -12.83 -10.97 8.85
N GLN A 160 -12.77 -10.80 10.19
CA GLN A 160 -12.06 -9.71 10.81
C GLN A 160 -10.58 -9.73 10.46
N ARG A 161 -10.06 -8.58 10.05
CA ARG A 161 -8.64 -8.35 9.83
C ARG A 161 -8.22 -7.11 10.60
N LYS A 162 -7.68 -7.33 11.80
CA LYS A 162 -7.17 -6.23 12.62
C LYS A 162 -6.07 -5.47 11.86
N LEU A 163 -6.00 -4.17 12.10
CA LEU A 163 -4.97 -3.32 11.53
C LEU A 163 -3.65 -3.52 12.28
N SER A 164 -2.56 -3.78 11.59
CA SER A 164 -1.24 -3.71 12.21
C SER A 164 -0.81 -2.26 12.45
N PRO A 165 0.05 -1.98 13.44
CA PRO A 165 0.60 -0.64 13.63
C PRO A 165 1.30 -0.06 12.39
N SER A 166 1.96 -0.92 11.60
CA SER A 166 2.56 -0.52 10.33
C SER A 166 1.51 -0.09 9.30
N GLN A 167 0.43 -0.86 9.15
CA GLN A 167 -0.69 -0.53 8.27
C GLN A 167 -1.30 0.82 8.63
N ILE A 168 -1.53 1.07 9.93
CA ILE A 168 -2.08 2.34 10.41
C ILE A 168 -1.21 3.52 9.99
N SER A 169 0.10 3.47 10.27
CA SER A 169 1.00 4.57 9.90
C SER A 169 1.10 4.80 8.39
N GLU A 170 1.09 3.72 7.59
CA GLU A 170 1.12 3.79 6.12
C GLU A 170 -0.19 4.40 5.58
N CYS A 171 -1.34 3.99 6.11
CA CYS A 171 -2.65 4.55 5.74
C CYS A 171 -2.79 6.01 6.17
N ALA A 172 -2.35 6.38 7.37
CA ALA A 172 -2.36 7.75 7.85
C ALA A 172 -1.53 8.67 6.94
N LEU A 173 -0.34 8.21 6.51
CA LEU A 173 0.45 8.94 5.52
C LEU A 173 -0.33 9.14 4.22
N LEU A 174 -0.92 8.08 3.67
CA LEU A 174 -1.71 8.17 2.43
C LEU A 174 -2.89 9.15 2.56
N LEU A 175 -3.60 9.13 3.69
CA LEU A 175 -4.70 10.07 3.99
C LEU A 175 -4.21 11.52 4.07
N THR A 176 -3.11 11.79 4.77
CA THR A 176 -2.52 13.15 4.83
C THR A 176 -2.14 13.66 3.43
N ARG A 177 -1.64 12.79 2.54
CA ARG A 177 -1.26 13.16 1.17
C ARG A 177 -2.44 13.56 0.28
N ILE A 178 -3.64 13.06 0.58
CA ILE A 178 -4.88 13.43 -0.14
C ILE A 178 -5.65 14.56 0.57
N GLY A 179 -5.10 15.11 1.65
CA GLY A 179 -5.73 16.19 2.42
C GLY A 179 -6.73 15.74 3.49
N GLU A 180 -6.88 14.44 3.74
CA GLU A 180 -7.76 13.90 4.78
C GLU A 180 -7.05 13.82 6.15
N GLN A 181 -6.53 14.96 6.62
CA GLN A 181 -5.66 15.03 7.79
C GLN A 181 -6.37 14.63 9.10
N GLN A 182 -7.64 15.01 9.26
CA GLN A 182 -8.43 14.64 10.44
C GLN A 182 -8.54 13.12 10.59
N LYS A 183 -8.92 12.42 9.51
CA LYS A 183 -9.01 10.95 9.51
C LYS A 183 -7.64 10.29 9.69
N ALA A 184 -6.56 10.91 9.19
CA ALA A 184 -5.22 10.42 9.39
C ALA A 184 -4.86 10.41 10.89
N TYR A 185 -5.22 11.46 11.62
CA TYR A 185 -4.97 11.57 13.06
C TYR A 185 -5.83 10.63 13.88
N GLU A 186 -7.13 10.53 13.58
CA GLU A 186 -8.02 9.54 14.18
C GLU A 186 -7.46 8.12 14.03
N LEU A 187 -6.91 7.78 12.86
CA LEU A 187 -6.30 6.48 12.63
C LEU A 187 -5.01 6.28 13.45
N LEU A 188 -4.18 7.32 13.59
CA LEU A 188 -2.95 7.26 14.40
C LEU A 188 -3.24 7.15 15.90
N GLU A 189 -4.29 7.79 16.39
CA GLU A 189 -4.73 7.72 17.79
C GLU A 189 -5.09 6.30 18.21
N LEU A 190 -5.55 5.45 17.29
CA LEU A 190 -5.77 4.01 17.55
C LEU A 190 -4.50 3.27 18.01
N LEU A 191 -3.31 3.80 17.75
CA LEU A 191 -2.05 3.23 18.25
C LEU A 191 -1.78 3.54 19.71
N LEU A 192 -2.46 4.54 20.27
CA LEU A 192 -2.34 4.99 21.65
C LEU A 192 -3.53 4.53 22.50
N ASP A 193 -4.64 4.13 21.88
CA ASP A 193 -5.82 3.60 22.57
C ASP A 193 -5.64 2.13 22.97
N GLU A 194 -5.55 1.86 24.27
CA GLU A 194 -5.48 0.51 24.82
C GLU A 194 -6.73 -0.32 24.49
N ASN A 195 -7.90 0.30 24.37
CA ASN A 195 -9.15 -0.41 24.03
C ASN A 195 -9.17 -0.85 22.57
N ALA A 196 -8.51 -0.11 21.68
CA ALA A 196 -8.40 -0.48 20.26
C ALA A 196 -7.58 -1.78 20.05
N SER A 197 -6.68 -2.09 20.99
CA SER A 197 -5.76 -3.25 20.89
C SER A 197 -6.08 -4.40 21.85
N SER A 198 -7.00 -4.20 22.80
CA SER A 198 -7.36 -5.19 23.82
C SER A 198 -8.85 -5.56 23.79
N GLY A 199 -9.18 -6.78 24.23
CA GLY A 199 -10.55 -7.30 24.25
C GLY A 199 -11.01 -7.98 22.95
N GLU A 200 -12.25 -8.47 22.97
CA GLU A 200 -12.85 -9.21 21.84
C GLU A 200 -13.16 -8.34 20.63
N GLU A 201 -13.43 -7.05 20.86
CA GLU A 201 -13.78 -6.08 19.82
C GLU A 201 -12.56 -5.29 19.30
N ALA A 202 -11.35 -5.63 19.75
CA ALA A 202 -10.13 -4.95 19.31
C ALA A 202 -9.97 -4.97 17.79
N THR A 203 -9.80 -3.79 17.21
CA THR A 203 -9.64 -3.53 15.77
C THR A 203 -8.17 -3.42 15.36
N VAL A 204 -7.26 -3.28 16.32
CA VAL A 204 -5.81 -3.14 16.13
C VAL A 204 -5.09 -4.37 16.65
N TYR A 205 -4.04 -4.81 15.94
CA TYR A 205 -3.15 -5.85 16.43
C TYR A 205 -2.27 -5.31 17.57
N PRO A 206 -2.21 -6.00 18.73
CA PRO A 206 -1.50 -5.50 19.91
C PRO A 206 0.04 -5.55 19.80
N LYS A 207 0.56 -6.13 18.72
CA LYS A 207 2.01 -6.29 18.50
C LYS A 207 2.43 -5.60 17.22
N GLY A 208 3.66 -5.09 17.23
CA GLY A 208 4.28 -4.41 16.10
C GLY A 208 4.45 -2.93 16.39
N HIS A 209 4.98 -2.22 15.39
CA HIS A 209 5.32 -0.81 15.51
C HIS A 209 4.90 -0.06 14.25
N ALA A 210 4.59 1.22 14.40
CA ALA A 210 4.41 2.13 13.29
C ALA A 210 5.66 2.13 12.39
N ARG A 211 5.48 2.30 11.09
CA ARG A 211 6.60 2.34 10.14
C ARG A 211 7.43 3.61 10.38
N PRO A 212 8.75 3.48 10.64
CA PRO A 212 9.59 4.65 10.91
C PRO A 212 9.61 5.66 9.77
N TRP A 213 9.65 5.20 8.52
CA TRP A 213 9.67 6.09 7.35
C TRP A 213 8.34 6.86 7.20
N ALA A 214 7.20 6.21 7.45
CA ALA A 214 5.89 6.86 7.36
C ALA A 214 5.71 7.88 8.48
N MET A 215 6.10 7.52 9.72
CA MET A 215 6.06 8.44 10.86
C MET A 215 6.98 9.63 10.68
N ALA A 216 8.17 9.43 10.10
CA ALA A 216 9.09 10.53 9.78
C ALA A 216 8.45 11.50 8.78
N GLU A 217 7.86 11.00 7.70
CA GLU A 217 7.18 11.87 6.72
C GLU A 217 5.98 12.61 7.29
N LEU A 218 5.14 11.93 8.09
CA LEU A 218 4.01 12.54 8.81
C LEU A 218 4.47 13.66 9.74
N PHE A 219 5.54 13.42 10.50
CA PHE A 219 6.13 14.40 11.39
C PHE A 219 6.68 15.61 10.60
N GLU A 220 7.42 15.38 9.51
CA GLU A 220 7.89 16.46 8.64
C GLU A 220 6.75 17.28 8.05
N ASP A 221 5.65 16.64 7.67
CA ASP A 221 4.47 17.33 7.15
C ASP A 221 3.81 18.22 8.21
N ALA A 222 3.66 17.71 9.43
CA ALA A 222 3.15 18.48 10.56
C ALA A 222 4.04 19.70 10.86
N LEU A 223 5.37 19.52 10.87
CA LEU A 223 6.32 20.63 11.06
C LEU A 223 6.20 21.68 9.92
N ARG A 224 6.10 21.25 8.66
CA ARG A 224 5.93 22.15 7.51
C ARG A 224 4.64 22.98 7.61
N LYS A 225 3.57 22.37 8.12
CA LYS A 225 2.27 23.03 8.35
C LYS A 225 2.20 23.82 9.66
N LYS A 226 3.25 23.79 10.49
CA LYS A 226 3.26 24.33 11.86
C LYS A 226 2.15 23.74 12.75
N ASP A 227 1.77 22.49 12.47
CA ASP A 227 0.75 21.76 13.21
C ASP A 227 1.37 21.12 14.45
N THR A 228 1.22 21.82 15.59
CA THR A 228 1.73 21.36 16.88
C THR A 228 1.07 20.05 17.32
N TYR A 229 -0.23 19.86 17.04
CA TYR A 229 -0.96 18.67 17.44
C TYR A 229 -0.46 17.44 16.70
N GLY A 230 -0.41 17.50 15.37
CA GLY A 230 0.07 16.40 14.54
C GLY A 230 1.52 16.02 14.85
N ALA A 231 2.38 17.02 15.11
CA ALA A 231 3.77 16.77 15.46
C ALA A 231 3.90 16.10 16.85
N ALA A 232 3.07 16.52 17.83
CA ALA A 232 3.03 15.90 19.16
C ALA A 232 2.52 14.46 19.11
N LEU A 233 1.45 14.20 18.35
CA LEU A 233 0.90 12.84 18.14
C LEU A 233 1.96 11.91 17.53
N CYS A 234 2.67 12.38 16.51
CA CYS A 234 3.76 11.60 15.91
C CYS A 234 4.90 11.34 16.91
N LEU A 235 5.28 12.34 17.70
CA LEU A 235 6.31 12.21 18.74
C LEU A 235 5.91 11.17 19.80
N GLU A 236 4.66 11.19 20.23
CA GLU A 236 4.13 10.26 21.22
C GLU A 236 4.20 8.81 20.73
N ILE A 237 3.73 8.55 19.51
CA ILE A 237 3.78 7.24 18.86
C ILE A 237 5.22 6.78 18.67
N LEU A 238 6.12 7.67 18.22
CA LEU A 238 7.55 7.35 18.08
C LEU A 238 8.18 6.99 19.43
N SER A 239 7.74 7.62 20.52
CA SER A 239 8.26 7.37 21.87
C SER A 239 7.97 5.96 22.40
N LEU A 240 7.01 5.24 21.80
CA LEU A 240 6.73 3.84 22.14
C LEU A 240 7.91 2.91 21.83
N THR A 241 8.83 3.34 20.95
CA THR A 241 9.98 2.52 20.51
C THR A 241 11.31 3.25 20.53
N ALA A 242 11.29 4.59 20.53
CA ALA A 242 12.49 5.40 20.51
C ALA A 242 12.95 5.78 21.93
N ASN A 243 14.27 5.78 22.12
CA ASN A 243 14.90 6.27 23.34
C ASN A 243 15.07 7.79 23.33
N ARG A 244 15.50 8.33 24.47
CA ARG A 244 15.69 9.77 24.66
C ARG A 244 16.56 10.41 23.57
N ALA A 245 17.70 9.79 23.22
CA ALA A 245 18.64 10.32 22.23
C ALA A 245 18.02 10.53 20.84
N LYS A 246 17.01 9.73 20.48
CA LYS A 246 16.28 9.86 19.21
C LYS A 246 15.13 10.87 19.27
N LEU A 247 14.54 11.07 20.45
CA LEU A 247 13.38 11.97 20.63
C LEU A 247 13.78 13.43 20.84
N GLU A 248 14.91 13.69 21.49
CA GLU A 248 15.39 15.05 21.80
C GLU A 248 15.57 15.92 20.55
N PRO A 249 16.18 15.44 19.44
CA PRO A 249 16.24 16.20 18.20
C PRO A 249 14.88 16.51 17.60
N LEU A 250 13.88 15.62 17.76
CA LEU A 250 12.53 15.84 17.24
C LEU A 250 11.81 16.94 18.02
N VAL A 251 11.93 16.93 19.35
CA VAL A 251 11.37 17.98 20.20
C VAL A 251 11.99 19.34 19.91
N ASN A 252 13.31 19.43 19.75
CA ASN A 252 13.96 20.69 19.41
C ASN A 252 13.41 21.27 18.11
N ARG A 253 13.21 20.42 17.10
CA ARG A 253 12.62 20.82 15.82
C ARG A 253 11.16 21.24 15.93
N MET A 254 10.37 20.64 16.83
CA MET A 254 9.01 21.11 17.14
C MET A 254 9.02 22.49 17.75
N VAL A 255 9.89 22.74 18.75
CA VAL A 255 10.02 24.05 19.40
C VAL A 255 10.46 25.13 18.40
N GLU A 256 11.33 24.78 17.46
CA GLU A 256 11.81 25.71 16.41
C GLU A 256 10.77 26.01 15.33
N LYS A 257 10.02 25.00 14.87
CA LYS A 257 9.18 25.12 13.67
C LYS A 257 7.69 25.30 13.96
N CYS A 258 7.18 24.78 15.08
CA CYS A 258 5.78 24.89 15.44
C CYS A 258 5.55 26.09 16.37
N ASN A 259 4.30 26.55 16.46
CA ASN A 259 3.91 27.65 17.34
C ASN A 259 3.79 27.17 18.80
N VAL A 260 4.89 26.70 19.38
CA VAL A 260 4.97 26.13 20.73
C VAL A 260 5.20 27.26 21.73
N ASN A 261 4.32 27.41 22.72
CA ASN A 261 4.52 28.37 23.80
C ASN A 261 5.51 27.85 24.86
N GLN A 262 5.89 28.70 25.82
CA GLN A 262 6.91 28.33 26.82
C GLN A 262 6.48 27.14 27.70
N GLU A 263 5.19 27.02 28.02
CA GLU A 263 4.66 25.92 28.82
C GLU A 263 4.69 24.61 28.05
N GLN A 264 4.23 24.61 26.80
CA GLN A 264 4.27 23.47 25.89
C GLN A 264 5.72 23.02 25.64
N ALA A 265 6.67 23.94 25.52
CA ALA A 265 8.09 23.60 25.38
C ALA A 265 8.63 22.88 26.63
N ARG A 266 8.23 23.30 27.84
CA ARG A 266 8.59 22.60 29.09
C ARG A 266 7.97 21.21 29.14
N ILE A 267 6.70 21.05 28.71
CA ILE A 267 6.02 19.76 28.64
C ILE A 267 6.77 18.82 27.69
N LEU A 268 7.11 19.26 26.48
CA LEU A 268 7.84 18.45 25.49
C LEU A 268 9.23 18.03 26.00
N GLN A 269 9.96 18.95 26.64
CA GLN A 269 11.26 18.63 27.24
C GLN A 269 11.12 17.64 28.41
N GLY A 270 10.10 17.82 29.25
CA GLY A 270 9.78 16.90 30.33
C GLY A 270 9.45 15.50 29.82
N PHE A 271 8.61 15.42 28.78
CA PHE A 271 8.23 14.17 28.11
C PHE A 271 9.46 13.36 27.67
N VAL A 272 10.44 14.00 27.02
CA VAL A 272 11.67 13.35 26.57
C VAL A 272 12.54 12.88 27.75
N ARG A 273 12.61 13.66 28.84
CA ARG A 273 13.40 13.31 30.04
C ARG A 273 12.85 12.08 30.77
N LEU A 274 11.56 11.81 30.67
CA LEU A 274 10.91 10.64 31.27
C LEU A 274 11.18 9.34 30.49
N ARG A 275 11.84 9.39 29.33
CA ARG A 275 12.14 8.22 28.51
C ARG A 275 13.52 7.63 28.85
N PRO A 276 13.70 6.30 28.69
CA PRO A 276 14.99 5.64 28.89
C PRO A 276 16.09 6.25 28.02
N GLN A 277 17.34 6.19 28.51
CA GLN A 277 18.52 6.60 27.73
C GLN A 277 18.70 5.75 26.47
#